data_AF-A0A964J7V5-F1
#
_entry.id   AF-A0A964J7V5-F1
#
_cell.length_a   1.000
_cell.length_b   1.000
_cell.length_c   1.000
_cell.angle_alpha   90.00
_cell.angle_beta   90.00
_cell.angle_gamma   90.00
#
_symmetry.space_group_name_H-M   'P 1'
#
loop_
_entity.id
_entity.type
_entity.pdbx_description
1 polymer ?
#
loop_
_entity_poly.entity_id
_entity_poly.type
_entity_poly.pdbx_seq_one_letter_code
_entity_poly.pdbx_strand_id
1 'polypeptide(L)'
;MDGKIALTMEWQVEPVPLGAGGSLFSPRGRWHALRNQGATMVHLLVLVPPGRGVCEMFAALVAMPMQPDPAVIEAITARHGVTLRR
;
A
#
# COMPACT_ATOMS: atom_id res chain seq x y z
N MET A 1 0.62 -22.20 1.31
CA MET A 1 1.01 -20.78 1.39
C MET A 1 -0.24 -20.03 1.77
N ASP A 2 -0.45 -19.83 3.07
CA ASP A 2 -1.82 -19.62 3.58
C ASP A 2 -2.09 -18.16 3.97
N GLY A 3 -1.10 -17.28 3.76
CA GLY A 3 -1.25 -15.86 3.99
C GLY A 3 -2.24 -15.23 3.00
N LYS A 4 -3.10 -14.36 3.52
CA LYS A 4 -4.07 -13.60 2.76
C LYS A 4 -3.93 -12.12 3.08
N ILE A 5 -4.27 -11.26 2.13
CA ILE A 5 -4.47 -9.83 2.36
C ILE A 5 -5.95 -9.48 2.16
N ALA A 6 -6.43 -8.51 2.92
CA ALA A 6 -7.67 -7.81 2.66
C ALA A 6 -7.33 -6.55 1.88
N LEU A 7 -7.94 -6.39 0.70
CA LEU A 7 -7.82 -5.19 -0.10
C LEU A 7 -9.11 -4.37 0.02
N THR A 8 -9.00 -3.15 0.52
CA THR A 8 -10.08 -2.17 0.45
C THR A 8 -9.89 -1.28 -0.77
N MET A 9 -10.92 -1.07 -1.56
CA MET A 9 -10.91 -0.18 -2.73
C MET A 9 -12.13 0.72 -2.70
N GLU A 10 -12.00 1.92 -3.27
CA GLU A 10 -13.08 2.93 -3.32
C GLU A 10 -14.40 2.40 -3.90
N TRP A 11 -14.35 1.44 -4.81
CA TRP A 11 -15.52 0.87 -5.49
C TRP A 11 -16.01 -0.47 -4.92
N GLN A 12 -15.46 -0.92 -3.79
CA GLN A 12 -15.89 -2.15 -3.12
C GLN A 12 -16.57 -1.83 -1.79
N VAL A 13 -17.69 -2.50 -1.53
CA VAL A 13 -18.42 -2.38 -0.25
C VAL A 13 -17.65 -3.07 0.87
N GLU A 14 -17.08 -4.24 0.57
CA GLU A 14 -16.34 -5.06 1.53
C GLU A 14 -14.89 -5.29 1.07
N PRO A 15 -13.93 -5.45 2.00
CA PRO A 15 -12.56 -5.80 1.64
C PRO A 15 -12.49 -7.13 0.87
N VAL A 16 -11.79 -7.13 -0.25
CA VAL A 16 -11.61 -8.33 -1.09
C VAL A 16 -10.45 -9.16 -0.56
N PRO A 17 -10.64 -10.44 -0.23
CA PRO A 17 -9.55 -11.32 0.17
C PRO A 17 -8.71 -11.71 -1.05
N LEU A 18 -7.39 -11.61 -0.94
CA LEU A 18 -6.44 -12.07 -1.95
C LEU A 18 -5.46 -13.07 -1.33
N GLY A 19 -5.39 -14.28 -1.90
CA GLY A 19 -4.43 -15.31 -1.55
C GLY A 19 -3.22 -15.35 -2.51
N ALA A 20 -2.32 -16.30 -2.28
CA ALA A 20 -1.16 -16.52 -3.14
C ALA A 20 -1.56 -16.74 -4.61
N GLY A 21 -0.84 -16.09 -5.53
CA GLY A 21 -1.13 -16.13 -6.97
C GLY A 21 -2.28 -15.20 -7.42
N GLY A 22 -3.04 -14.61 -6.49
CA GLY A 22 -4.04 -13.61 -6.82
C GLY A 22 -3.41 -12.31 -7.33
N SER A 23 -4.11 -11.63 -8.25
CA SER A 23 -3.70 -10.34 -8.80
C SER A 23 -4.83 -9.33 -8.73
N LEU A 24 -4.49 -8.05 -8.65
CA LEU A 24 -5.44 -6.94 -8.65
C LEU A 24 -4.86 -5.74 -9.39
N PHE A 25 -5.73 -4.83 -9.81
CA PHE A 25 -5.37 -3.56 -10.42
C PHE A 25 -6.09 -2.42 -9.70
N SER A 26 -5.32 -1.41 -9.28
CA SER A 26 -5.86 -0.17 -8.72
C SER A 26 -5.55 0.99 -9.66
N PRO A 27 -6.57 1.61 -10.30
CA PRO A 27 -6.35 2.73 -11.22
C PRO A 27 -5.76 3.94 -10.51
N ARG A 28 -5.00 4.75 -11.28
CA ARG A 28 -4.50 6.04 -10.80
C ARG A 28 -5.63 6.93 -10.30
N GLY A 29 -5.40 7.60 -9.17
CA GLY A 29 -6.36 8.54 -8.59
C GLY A 29 -7.49 7.88 -7.80
N ARG A 30 -7.47 6.55 -7.65
CA ARG A 30 -8.43 5.83 -6.82
C ARG A 30 -7.81 5.36 -5.52
N TRP A 31 -8.59 5.47 -4.44
CA TRP A 31 -8.13 5.06 -3.12
C TRP A 31 -8.13 3.54 -2.96
N HIS A 32 -7.09 3.03 -2.32
CA HIS A 32 -6.98 1.63 -1.94
C HIS A 32 -6.17 1.47 -0.64
N ALA A 33 -6.37 0.35 0.05
CA ALA A 33 -5.63 -0.03 1.25
C ALA A 33 -5.43 -1.55 1.30
N LEU A 34 -4.32 -1.99 1.89
CA LEU A 34 -3.93 -3.39 2.02
C LEU A 34 -3.75 -3.72 3.51
N ARG A 35 -4.29 -4.85 3.96
CA ARG A 35 -4.12 -5.33 5.34
C ARG A 35 -3.85 -6.84 5.34
N ASN A 36 -2.83 -7.30 6.06
CA ASN A 36 -2.65 -8.74 6.29
C ASN A 36 -3.87 -9.33 7.01
N GLN A 37 -4.41 -10.44 6.49
CA GLN A 37 -5.43 -11.24 7.16
C GLN A 37 -4.75 -12.36 7.94
N GLY A 38 -4.50 -12.11 9.22
CA GLY A 38 -3.85 -13.06 10.13
C GLY A 38 -2.37 -12.77 10.38
N ALA A 39 -1.70 -13.71 11.04
CA ALA A 39 -0.31 -13.57 11.48
C ALA A 39 0.73 -14.00 10.42
N THR A 40 0.30 -14.68 9.36
CA THR A 40 1.20 -15.14 8.30
C THR A 40 1.59 -13.96 7.42
N MET A 41 2.90 -13.71 7.32
CA MET A 41 3.44 -12.67 6.44
C MET A 41 3.13 -12.97 4.97
N VAL A 42 2.73 -11.93 4.22
CA VAL A 42 2.46 -12.01 2.78
C VAL A 42 3.46 -11.13 2.03
N HIS A 43 4.00 -11.64 0.94
CA HIS A 43 4.81 -10.86 -0.01
C HIS A 43 3.95 -10.44 -1.20
N LEU A 44 4.03 -9.16 -1.59
CA LEU A 44 3.33 -8.60 -2.73
C LEU A 44 4.32 -8.07 -3.76
N LEU A 45 4.12 -8.41 -5.02
CA LEU A 45 4.76 -7.72 -6.14
C LEU A 45 3.88 -6.53 -6.54
N VAL A 46 4.43 -5.31 -6.45
CA VAL A 46 3.72 -4.08 -6.82
C VAL A 46 4.41 -3.44 -8.02
N LEU A 47 3.64 -3.22 -9.09
CA LEU A 47 4.10 -2.55 -10.30
C LEU A 47 3.42 -1.19 -10.41
N VAL A 48 4.18 -0.11 -10.49
CA VAL A 48 3.65 1.27 -10.54
C VAL A 48 4.22 2.01 -11.75
N PRO A 49 3.50 2.15 -12.86
CA PRO A 49 3.90 3.01 -13.98
C PRO A 49 3.14 4.37 -13.95
N PRO A 50 3.79 5.51 -14.26
CA PRO A 50 5.22 5.73 -14.42
C PRO A 50 5.89 6.01 -13.05
N GLY A 51 6.17 4.97 -12.26
CA GLY A 51 7.10 4.87 -11.12
C GLY A 51 7.11 5.96 -10.05
N ARG A 52 7.44 7.20 -10.43
CA ARG A 52 7.64 8.39 -9.57
C ARG A 52 8.54 8.11 -8.35
N GLY A 53 9.48 7.18 -8.46
CA GLY A 53 10.39 6.84 -7.36
C GLY A 53 9.73 6.12 -6.19
N VAL A 54 8.65 5.35 -6.39
CA VAL A 54 7.94 4.64 -5.29
C VAL A 54 8.87 3.78 -4.42
N CYS A 55 9.92 3.16 -4.97
CA CYS A 55 10.88 2.41 -4.17
C CYS A 55 11.67 3.31 -3.19
N GLU A 56 12.04 4.52 -3.62
CA GLU A 56 12.74 5.51 -2.79
C GLU A 56 11.82 6.01 -1.66
N MET A 57 10.52 6.17 -1.96
CA MET A 57 9.50 6.47 -0.95
C MET A 57 9.49 5.41 0.15
N PHE A 58 9.41 4.13 -0.21
CA PHE A 58 9.41 3.04 0.78
C PHE A 58 10.71 2.96 1.58
N ALA A 59 11.87 3.18 0.94
CA ALA A 59 13.15 3.24 1.64
C ALA A 59 13.17 4.37 2.69
N ALA A 60 12.64 5.55 2.35
CA ALA A 60 12.55 6.67 3.28
C ALA A 60 11.57 6.39 4.44
N LEU A 61 10.44 5.75 4.16
CA LEU A 61 9.46 5.36 5.19
C LEU A 61 10.00 4.28 6.14
N VAL A 62 10.76 3.30 5.64
CA VAL A 62 11.38 2.25 6.47
C VAL A 62 12.46 2.81 7.40
N ALA A 63 13.13 3.89 7.02
CA ALA A 63 14.14 4.55 7.84
C ALA A 63 13.56 5.40 8.98
N MET A 64 12.24 5.57 9.05
CA MET A 64 11.57 6.35 10.09
C MET A 64 11.57 5.65 11.46
N PRO A 65 11.46 6.40 12.57
CA PRO A 65 11.19 5.80 13.88
C PRO A 65 9.82 5.11 13.90
N MET A 66 9.64 4.17 14.84
CA MET A 66 8.38 3.41 15.01
C MET A 66 7.12 4.27 15.22
N GLN A 67 7.30 5.50 15.71
CA GLN A 67 6.22 6.48 15.87
C GLN A 67 6.56 7.73 15.06
N PRO A 68 6.39 7.69 13.73
CA PRO A 68 6.70 8.82 12.88
C PRO A 68 5.64 9.92 13.05
N ASP A 69 6.05 11.18 12.93
CA ASP A 69 5.12 12.29 12.80
C ASP A 69 4.31 12.14 11.49
N PRO A 70 2.97 12.07 11.55
CA PRO A 70 2.11 11.96 10.37
C PRO A 70 2.38 13.02 9.30
N ALA A 71 2.77 14.24 9.69
CA ALA A 71 3.08 15.32 8.74
C ALA A 71 4.32 15.00 7.91
N VAL A 72 5.31 14.31 8.49
CA VAL A 72 6.53 13.89 7.78
C VAL A 72 6.21 12.75 6.82
N ILE A 73 5.34 11.81 7.21
CA ILE A 73 4.87 10.75 6.31
C ILE A 73 4.19 11.39 5.09
N GLU A 74 3.25 12.32 5.34
CA GLU A 74 2.52 13.02 4.28
C GLU A 74 3.45 13.78 3.33
N ALA A 75 4.46 14.46 3.87
CA ALA A 75 5.47 15.17 3.08
C ALA A 75 6.32 14.24 2.21
N ILE A 76 6.73 13.06 2.73
CA ILE A 76 7.47 12.06 1.95
C ILE A 76 6.58 11.51 0.84
N THR A 77 5.37 11.05 1.16
CA THR A 77 4.46 10.44 0.18
C THR A 77 4.09 11.41 -0.94
N ALA A 78 3.87 12.69 -0.62
CA ALA A 78 3.51 13.71 -1.60
C ALA A 78 4.57 13.92 -2.68
N ARG A 79 5.88 13.85 -2.33
CA ARG A 79 6.99 13.95 -3.30
C ARG A 79 6.95 12.88 -4.37
N HIS A 80 6.39 11.72 -4.04
CA HIS A 80 6.26 10.57 -4.94
C HIS A 80 4.87 10.44 -5.56
N GLY A 81 4.01 11.46 -5.41
CA GLY A 81 2.66 11.50 -5.98
C GLY A 81 1.65 10.59 -5.28
N VAL A 82 1.90 10.25 -4.02
CA VAL A 82 0.99 9.49 -3.15
C VAL A 82 0.29 10.44 -2.20
N THR A 83 -1.04 10.40 -2.19
CA THR A 83 -1.88 11.15 -1.25
C THR A 83 -2.44 10.20 -0.20
N LEU A 84 -2.28 10.55 1.07
CA LEU A 84 -2.87 9.79 2.17
C LEU A 84 -4.31 10.25 2.41
N ARG A 85 -5.22 9.30 2.56
CA ARG A 85 -6.58 9.57 3.02
C ARG A 85 -6.63 9.37 4.53
N ARG A 86 -7.11 10.38 5.24
CA ARG A 86 -7.37 10.33 6.69
C ARG A 86 -8.71 9.64 6.95
#